data_AF-A0A4P0Y9M7-F1
#
_entry.id   AF-A0A4P0Y9M7-F1
#
_cell.length_a   1.000
_cell.length_b   1.000
_cell.length_c   1.000
_cell.angle_alpha   90.00
_cell.angle_beta   90.00
_cell.angle_gamma   90.00
#
_symmetry.space_group_name_H-M   'P 1'
#
loop_
_entity.id
_entity.type
_entity.pdbx_description
1 polymer ?
#
loop_
_entity_poly.entity_id
_entity_poly.type
_entity_poly.pdbx_seq_one_letter_code
_entity_poly.pdbx_strand_id
1 'polypeptide(L)'
;MAELGLEEPGLNRVIRAGYALLNLQTYFTAGVKEVRAWTIPVGATAPQAAGKIHTDFEKGFIRAQTIAYEDFIAYKGEQGAKEAGKCVLKVKTTS
;
A
#
# COMPACT_ATOMS: atom_id res chain seq x y z
N MET A 1 -26.26 12.81 -8.31
CA MET A 1 -25.68 11.80 -7.39
C MET A 1 -26.27 11.91 -5.99
N ALA A 2 -26.32 13.10 -5.39
CA ALA A 2 -27.02 13.31 -4.09
C ALA A 2 -28.53 13.02 -4.15
N GLU A 3 -29.19 13.21 -5.30
CA GLU A 3 -30.63 12.93 -5.49
C GLU A 3 -30.98 11.43 -5.62
N LEU A 4 -29.98 10.55 -5.73
CA LEU A 4 -30.14 9.09 -5.84
C LEU A 4 -29.69 8.34 -4.57
N GLY A 5 -29.22 9.03 -3.53
CA GLY A 5 -28.70 8.42 -2.31
C GLY A 5 -27.45 7.54 -2.52
N LEU A 6 -26.77 7.66 -3.65
CA LEU A 6 -25.59 6.87 -3.98
C LEU A 6 -24.32 7.62 -3.59
N GLU A 7 -23.63 7.11 -2.56
CA GLU A 7 -22.36 7.65 -2.04
C GLU A 7 -21.19 7.48 -3.04
N GLU A 8 -21.28 6.51 -3.95
CA GLU A 8 -20.28 6.28 -5.00
C GLU A 8 -20.89 5.65 -6.26
N PRO A 9 -20.26 5.83 -7.45
CA PRO A 9 -20.66 5.17 -8.68
C PRO A 9 -20.67 3.64 -8.55
N GLY A 10 -21.71 2.96 -9.04
CA GLY A 10 -21.81 1.50 -9.00
C GLY A 10 -20.65 0.76 -9.68
N LEU A 11 -20.02 1.38 -10.69
CA LEU A 11 -18.82 0.87 -11.33
C LEU A 11 -17.66 0.68 -10.34
N ASN A 12 -17.50 1.59 -9.37
CA ASN A 12 -16.42 1.50 -8.38
C ASN A 12 -16.61 0.28 -7.48
N ARG A 13 -17.86 -0.05 -7.13
CA ARG A 13 -18.19 -1.26 -6.37
C ARG A 13 -17.82 -2.53 -7.14
N VAL A 14 -18.10 -2.59 -8.44
CA VAL A 14 -17.74 -3.73 -9.30
C VAL A 14 -16.22 -3.87 -9.41
N ILE A 15 -15.49 -2.76 -9.61
CA ILE A 15 -14.03 -2.76 -9.66
C ILE A 15 -13.44 -3.30 -8.35
N ARG A 16 -13.90 -2.80 -7.20
CA ARG A 16 -13.43 -3.27 -5.88
C ARG A 16 -13.74 -4.74 -5.64
N ALA A 17 -14.94 -5.20 -6.01
CA ALA A 17 -15.32 -6.60 -5.91
C ALA A 17 -14.44 -7.50 -6.79
N GLY A 18 -14.16 -7.09 -8.03
CA GLY A 18 -13.23 -7.80 -8.91
C GLY A 18 -11.80 -7.84 -8.37
N TYR A 19 -11.34 -6.74 -7.77
CA TYR A 19 -10.01 -6.66 -7.16
C TYR A 19 -9.86 -7.60 -5.96
N ALA A 20 -10.89 -7.66 -5.10
CA ALA A 20 -10.96 -8.60 -4.00
C ALA A 20 -11.07 -10.06 -4.49
N LEU A 21 -11.87 -10.32 -5.53
CA LEU A 21 -12.02 -11.64 -6.13
C LEU A 21 -10.70 -12.17 -6.70
N LEU A 22 -9.88 -11.30 -7.30
CA LEU A 22 -8.54 -11.64 -7.79
C LEU A 22 -7.49 -11.72 -6.67
N ASN A 23 -7.90 -11.59 -5.40
CA ASN A 23 -7.05 -11.61 -4.22
C ASN A 23 -5.90 -10.59 -4.31
N LEU A 24 -6.22 -9.37 -4.75
CA LEU A 24 -5.28 -8.27 -4.90
C LEU A 24 -5.44 -7.27 -3.75
N GLN A 25 -4.33 -6.65 -3.36
CA GLN A 25 -4.29 -5.55 -2.41
C GLN A 25 -3.43 -4.41 -2.96
N THR A 26 -3.62 -3.22 -2.39
CA THR A 26 -2.90 -2.01 -2.78
C THR A 26 -1.95 -1.59 -1.66
N TYR A 27 -0.72 -1.23 -2.00
CA TYR A 27 0.16 -0.46 -1.12
C TYR A 27 0.55 0.86 -1.79
N PHE A 28 1.08 1.80 -1.01
CA PHE A 28 1.43 3.12 -1.49
C PHE A 28 2.91 3.41 -1.30
N THR A 29 3.48 4.10 -2.29
CA THR A 29 4.71 4.87 -2.11
C THR A 29 4.31 6.33 -2.01
N ALA A 30 4.68 6.99 -0.92
CA ALA A 30 4.39 8.40 -0.70
C ALA A 30 5.70 9.17 -0.52
N GLY A 31 5.99 10.08 -1.43
CA GLY A 31 7.08 11.03 -1.32
C GLY A 31 6.60 12.44 -1.66
N VAL A 32 7.44 13.44 -1.37
CA VAL A 32 7.10 14.86 -1.61
C VAL A 32 6.71 15.13 -3.07
N LYS A 33 7.31 14.39 -4.01
CA LYS A 33 7.10 14.56 -5.46
C LYS A 33 6.00 13.67 -6.05
N GLU A 34 5.76 12.49 -5.48
CA GLU A 34 4.83 11.51 -6.06
C GLU A 34 4.20 10.66 -4.96
N VAL A 35 2.88 10.47 -5.08
CA VAL A 35 2.15 9.43 -4.37
C VAL A 35 1.61 8.46 -5.41
N ARG A 36 1.93 7.17 -5.25
CA ARG A 36 1.54 6.13 -6.19
C ARG A 36 0.99 4.90 -5.49
N ALA A 37 -0.10 4.38 -6.03
CA ALA A 37 -0.72 3.13 -5.64
C ALA A 37 -0.16 1.97 -6.48
N TRP A 38 0.17 0.86 -5.83
CA TRP A 38 0.73 -0.34 -6.45
C TRP A 38 -0.12 -1.56 -6.12
N THR A 39 -0.45 -2.33 -7.15
CA THR A 39 -1.22 -3.57 -7.05
C THR A 39 -0.31 -4.77 -6.83
N ILE A 40 -0.54 -5.52 -5.75
CA ILE A 40 0.17 -6.77 -5.42
C ILE A 40 -0.84 -7.85 -4.99
N PRO A 41 -0.52 -9.14 -5.15
CA PRO A 41 -1.35 -10.19 -4.57
C PRO A 41 -1.33 -10.10 -3.05
N VAL A 42 -2.44 -10.45 -2.41
CA VAL A 42 -2.53 -10.57 -0.95
C VAL A 42 -1.54 -11.62 -0.47
N GLY A 43 -0.80 -11.29 0.58
CA GLY A 43 0.28 -12.14 1.12
C GLY A 43 1.63 -12.00 0.42
N ALA A 44 1.76 -11.11 -0.58
CA ALA A 44 3.06 -10.80 -1.17
C ALA A 44 4.06 -10.33 -0.10
N THR A 45 5.28 -10.88 -0.17
CA THR A 45 6.38 -10.48 0.71
C THR A 45 6.89 -9.08 0.36
N ALA A 46 7.58 -8.43 1.30
CA ALA A 46 8.20 -7.12 1.07
C ALA A 46 9.13 -7.05 -0.18
N PRO A 47 10.01 -8.03 -0.46
CA PRO A 47 10.80 -8.03 -1.70
C PRO A 47 9.93 -8.14 -2.97
N GLN A 48 8.89 -8.99 -2.96
CA GLN A 48 7.97 -9.12 -4.11
C GLN A 48 7.19 -7.83 -4.39
N ALA A 49 6.77 -7.15 -3.32
CA ALA A 49 6.15 -5.84 -3.45
C ALA A 49 7.14 -4.81 -4.03
N ALA A 50 8.38 -4.78 -3.54
CA ALA A 50 9.42 -3.89 -4.07
C ALA A 50 9.73 -4.17 -5.55
N GLY A 51 9.65 -5.44 -5.98
CA GLY A 51 9.79 -5.88 -7.36
C GLY A 51 8.78 -5.26 -8.33
N LYS A 52 7.59 -4.87 -7.85
CA LYS A 52 6.61 -4.13 -8.67
C LYS A 52 7.05 -2.72 -9.00
N ILE A 53 7.87 -2.11 -8.15
CA ILE A 53 8.45 -0.77 -8.39
C ILE A 53 9.60 -0.91 -9.39
N HIS A 54 10.52 -1.85 -9.13
CA HIS A 54 11.63 -2.17 -10.02
C HIS A 54 12.16 -3.58 -9.74
N THR A 55 12.50 -4.35 -10.77
CA THR A 55 12.98 -5.73 -10.63
C THR A 55 14.29 -5.84 -9.82
N ASP A 56 15.16 -4.83 -9.92
CA ASP A 56 16.37 -4.75 -9.09
C ASP A 56 16.09 -4.62 -7.58
N PHE A 57 14.98 -4.00 -7.18
CA PHE A 57 14.65 -3.90 -5.76
C PHE A 57 14.28 -5.24 -5.14
N GLU A 58 13.70 -6.16 -5.91
CA GLU A 58 13.44 -7.52 -5.43
C GLU A 58 14.75 -8.31 -5.24
N LYS A 59 15.65 -8.23 -6.24
CA LYS A 59 16.94 -8.93 -6.20
C LYS A 59 17.86 -8.38 -5.11
N GLY A 60 17.93 -7.06 -4.99
CA GLY A 60 18.76 -6.34 -4.02
C GLY A 60 18.04 -5.98 -2.72
N PHE A 61 16.92 -6.65 -2.40
CA PHE A 61 16.12 -6.26 -1.24
C PHE A 61 16.91 -6.43 0.07
N ILE A 62 17.13 -5.32 0.76
CA ILE A 62 17.76 -5.31 2.10
C ILE A 62 16.67 -5.16 3.17
N ARG A 63 15.87 -4.10 3.05
CA ARG A 63 14.79 -3.76 3.98
C ARG A 63 13.81 -2.77 3.35
N ALA A 64 12.61 -2.71 3.89
CA ALA A 64 11.63 -1.66 3.63
C ALA A 64 11.22 -0.98 4.94
N GLN A 65 11.06 0.35 4.89
CA GLN A 65 10.34 1.08 5.93
C GLN A 65 8.86 1.06 5.57
N THR A 66 8.04 0.64 6.51
CA THR A 66 6.60 0.47 6.31
C THR A 66 5.85 1.14 7.44
N ILE A 67 4.74 1.79 7.10
CA ILE A 67 3.82 2.43 8.04
C ILE A 67 2.44 1.89 7.70
N ALA A 68 1.68 1.45 8.70
CA ALA A 68 0.29 1.06 8.48
C ALA A 68 -0.52 2.25 7.98
N TYR A 69 -1.47 2.05 7.07
CA TYR A 69 -2.25 3.14 6.49
C TYR A 69 -2.97 3.97 7.57
N GLU A 70 -3.58 3.30 8.56
CA GLU A 70 -4.27 3.95 9.67
C GLU A 70 -3.33 4.81 10.51
N ASP A 71 -2.11 4.34 10.79
CA ASP A 71 -1.09 5.12 11.50
C ASP A 71 -0.62 6.31 10.65
N PHE A 72 -0.43 6.14 9.34
CA PHE A 72 -0.03 7.24 8.46
C PHE A 72 -1.05 8.38 8.48
N ILE A 73 -2.35 8.06 8.47
CA ILE A 73 -3.41 9.06 8.57
C ILE A 73 -3.47 9.66 9.99
N ALA A 74 -3.44 8.83 11.03
CA ALA A 74 -3.54 9.28 12.42
C ALA A 74 -2.41 10.23 12.82
N TYR A 75 -1.19 9.96 12.36
CA TYR A 75 0.00 10.76 12.66
C TYR A 75 0.36 11.78 11.57
N LYS A 76 -0.58 12.08 10.66
CA LYS A 76 -0.44 13.14 9.64
C LYS A 76 0.80 13.00 8.75
N GLY A 77 1.11 11.77 8.35
CA GLY A 77 2.15 11.47 7.38
C GLY A 77 3.38 10.77 7.98
N GLU A 78 4.42 10.65 7.15
CA GLU A 78 5.61 9.85 7.46
C GLU A 78 6.33 10.35 8.71
N GLN A 79 6.55 11.65 8.83
CA GLN A 79 7.34 12.23 9.92
C GLN A 79 6.68 12.01 11.27
N GLY A 80 5.39 12.33 11.40
CA GLY A 80 4.66 12.09 12.65
C GLY A 80 4.55 10.61 13.00
N ALA A 81 4.35 9.73 12.01
CA ALA A 81 4.33 8.29 12.25
C ALA A 81 5.70 7.75 12.72
N LYS A 82 6.80 8.33 12.23
CA LYS A 82 8.16 7.99 12.66
C LYS A 82 8.43 8.48 14.09
N GLU A 83 8.03 9.70 14.42
CA GLU A 83 8.14 10.25 15.78
C GLU A 83 7.32 9.45 16.79
N ALA A 84 6.16 8.94 16.37
CA ALA A 84 5.31 8.07 17.19
C ALA A 84 5.76 6.60 17.22
N GLY A 85 6.88 6.24 16.57
CA GLY A 85 7.41 4.87 16.57
C GLY A 85 6.59 3.87 15.75
N LYS A 86 5.74 4.32 14.82
CA LYS A 86 4.91 3.48 13.95
C LYS A 86 5.56 3.11 12.62
N CYS A 87 6.75 3.62 12.35
CA CYS A 87 7.55 3.19 11.21
C CYS A 87 8.28 1.88 11.54
N VAL A 88 7.89 0.80 10.87
CA VAL A 88 8.41 -0.56 11.10
C VAL A 88 9.35 -0.96 9.96
N LEU A 89 10.48 -1.55 10.32
CA LEU A 89 11.42 -2.14 9.38
C LEU A 89 11.00 -3.57 9.03
N LYS A 90 10.75 -3.81 7.74
CA LYS A 90 10.55 -5.15 7.18
C LYS A 90 11.83 -5.58 6.49
N VAL A 91 12.44 -6.65 6.98
CA VAL A 91 13.60 -7.30 6.34
C VAL A 91 13.13 -8.50 5.52
N LYS A 92 14.00 -9.01 4.65
CA LYS A 92 13.73 -10.25 3.92
C LYS A 92 13.42 -11.35 4.94
N THR A 93 12.16 -11.78 4.98
CA THR A 93 11.74 -12.89 5.82
C THR A 93 11.82 -14.13 4.95
N THR A 94 12.70 -15.06 5.29
CA THR A 94 12.76 -16.36 4.64
C THR A 94 11.57 -17.17 5.16
N SER A 95 10.58 -17.42 4.31
CA SER A 95 9.56 -18.45 4.58
C SER A 95 10.19 -19.82 4.69
#